data_AF-A0A1E7KQ59-F1
#
_entry.id   AF-A0A1E7KQ59-F1
#
_cell.length_a   1.000
_cell.length_b   1.000
_cell.length_c   1.000
_cell.angle_alpha   90.00
_cell.angle_beta   90.00
_cell.angle_gamma   90.00
#
_symmetry.space_group_name_H-M   'P 1'
#
loop_
_entity.id
_entity.type
_entity.pdbx_description
1 polymer ?
#
loop_
_entity_poly.entity_id
_entity_poly.type
_entity_poly.pdbx_seq_one_letter_code
_entity_poly.pdbx_strand_id
1 'polypeptide(L)'
;MTAPHDPLAPFADGPREPERHLTSLSGWRSFVDDQPVIPVMLSAAERAALSPAELIRYDEGRLDHHTWLLVVATSTVQHTVTCGRRLALLNRHAVSARRGLIVSGPAGTGKTTAITQLGRAHELIDRARHPGVSDRIPVVYITVPPAATARMVAVEFARFLGLPVRVRSNITDILETVCGVLTDARVGQVLVDELHNISLTTRSGAEVSDTLKYFSERIPATFVYAGINVERAGLFDGTRGEQIAGRFTLVPTAPLPYNTEWQGLVATLEDSLRLHDHKAGSLTALDRYLHDRTDGMIGSLSHLIRGAALDAILTGSEKITKSGLNAIPLDHSSESS
;
A
#
# COMPACT_ATOMS: atom_id res chain seq x y z
N MET A 1 3.11 -17.52 14.02
CA MET A 1 2.10 -18.40 14.63
C MET A 1 0.90 -17.54 14.92
N THR A 2 -0.08 -17.55 14.03
CA THR A 2 -1.37 -16.87 14.15
C THR A 2 -2.25 -17.70 15.09
N ALA A 3 -2.89 -17.07 16.07
CA ALA A 3 -3.84 -17.74 16.94
C ALA A 3 -5.21 -17.83 16.22
N PRO A 4 -5.85 -19.00 16.14
CA PRO A 4 -7.22 -19.11 15.66
C PRO A 4 -8.15 -18.38 16.64
N HIS A 5 -9.04 -17.56 16.11
CA HIS A 5 -10.06 -16.83 16.88
C HIS A 5 -11.36 -17.63 16.94
N ASP A 6 -12.07 -17.52 18.06
CA ASP A 6 -13.42 -18.09 18.22
C ASP A 6 -14.38 -17.45 17.20
N PRO A 7 -15.03 -18.24 16.32
CA PRO A 7 -15.95 -17.72 15.30
C PRO A 7 -17.21 -17.03 15.86
N LEU A 8 -17.48 -17.14 17.17
CA LEU A 8 -18.68 -16.58 17.80
C LEU A 8 -18.38 -15.47 18.82
N ALA A 9 -17.11 -15.15 19.05
CA ALA A 9 -16.74 -14.08 19.98
C ALA A 9 -17.24 -12.71 19.49
N PRO A 10 -17.80 -11.88 20.38
CA PRO A 10 -18.38 -10.60 19.99
C PRO A 10 -17.30 -9.67 19.41
N PHE A 11 -17.59 -9.07 18.25
CA PHE A 11 -16.86 -7.89 17.79
C PHE A 11 -17.00 -6.82 18.87
N ALA A 12 -15.89 -6.23 19.29
CA ALA A 12 -15.93 -5.16 20.27
C ALA A 12 -16.68 -3.95 19.68
N ASP A 13 -17.96 -3.82 20.03
CA ASP A 13 -18.77 -2.65 19.71
C ASP A 13 -18.23 -1.42 20.45
N GLY A 14 -17.57 -0.54 19.70
CA GLY A 14 -17.20 0.80 20.14
C GLY A 14 -17.00 1.71 18.93
N PRO A 15 -17.62 2.90 18.88
CA PRO A 15 -17.41 3.84 17.79
C PRO A 15 -16.06 4.54 17.99
N ARG A 16 -15.00 3.90 17.54
CA ARG A 16 -13.75 4.54 17.10
C ARG A 16 -13.17 3.66 16.02
N GLU A 17 -13.60 3.85 14.78
CA GLU A 17 -12.73 3.48 13.66
C GLU A 17 -11.44 4.30 13.86
N PRO A 18 -10.30 3.69 14.22
CA PRO A 18 -9.04 4.42 14.13
C PRO A 18 -8.95 4.88 12.68
N GLU A 19 -8.64 6.16 12.45
CA GLU A 19 -8.39 6.69 11.11
C GLU A 19 -7.37 5.77 10.41
N ARG A 20 -7.84 4.83 9.58
CA ARG A 20 -7.02 3.82 8.88
C ARG A 20 -6.30 4.44 7.67
N HIS A 21 -6.04 5.74 7.72
CA HIS A 21 -5.37 6.47 6.67
C HIS A 21 -3.86 6.31 6.85
N LEU A 22 -3.19 5.68 5.89
CA LEU A 22 -1.72 5.55 5.88
C LEU A 22 -1.00 6.90 5.98
N THR A 23 -1.68 7.99 5.63
CA THR A 23 -1.19 9.38 5.67
C THR A 23 -1.27 10.03 7.05
N SER A 24 -1.69 9.31 8.09
CA SER A 24 -1.55 9.72 9.49
C SER A 24 -0.65 8.77 10.27
N LEU A 25 0.07 9.27 11.27
CA LEU A 25 0.96 8.44 12.10
C LEU A 25 0.19 7.31 12.80
N SER A 26 -1.02 7.59 13.30
CA SER A 26 -1.88 6.58 13.92
C SER A 26 -2.34 5.53 12.92
N GLY A 27 -2.72 5.93 11.71
CA GLY A 27 -3.14 5.00 10.67
C GLY A 27 -1.98 4.15 10.16
N TRP A 28 -0.79 4.74 9.98
CA TRP A 28 0.43 4.00 9.66
C TRP A 28 0.80 2.97 10.73
N ARG A 29 0.79 3.37 12.02
CA ARG A 29 1.06 2.45 13.13
C ARG A 29 0.05 1.32 13.18
N SER A 30 -1.24 1.63 13.01
CA SER A 30 -2.29 0.64 12.90
C SER A 30 -2.00 -0.34 11.77
N PHE A 31 -1.61 0.13 10.59
CA PHE A 31 -1.24 -0.72 9.45
C PHE A 31 -0.02 -1.62 9.73
N VAL A 32 1.00 -1.12 10.45
CA VAL A 32 2.16 -1.93 10.83
C VAL A 32 1.76 -3.05 11.79
N ASP A 33 0.96 -2.70 12.79
CA ASP A 33 0.49 -3.60 13.85
C ASP A 33 -0.58 -4.57 13.36
N ASP A 34 -1.26 -4.24 12.26
CA ASP A 34 -2.39 -4.99 11.74
C ASP A 34 -1.99 -6.43 11.39
N GLN A 35 -2.64 -7.37 12.07
CA GLN A 35 -2.61 -8.78 11.74
C GLN A 35 -4.04 -9.15 11.35
N PRO A 36 -4.33 -9.30 10.04
CA PRO A 36 -5.67 -9.66 9.63
C PRO A 36 -6.06 -10.98 10.30
N VAL A 37 -7.16 -10.95 11.05
CA VAL A 37 -7.71 -12.14 11.70
C VAL A 37 -8.35 -12.98 10.61
N ILE A 38 -7.79 -14.16 10.38
CA ILE A 38 -8.30 -15.08 9.38
C ILE A 38 -9.51 -15.82 9.98
N PRO A 39 -10.72 -15.68 9.41
CA PRO A 39 -11.90 -16.40 9.91
C PRO A 39 -11.69 -17.92 9.84
N VAL A 40 -12.06 -18.60 10.92
CA VAL A 40 -12.09 -20.07 10.96
C VAL A 40 -13.32 -20.54 10.19
N MET A 41 -13.13 -21.47 9.25
CA MET A 41 -14.25 -22.06 8.52
C MET A 41 -14.94 -23.13 9.36
N LEU A 42 -16.22 -22.95 9.63
CA LEU A 42 -17.04 -23.94 10.31
C LEU A 42 -17.30 -25.16 9.41
N SER A 43 -17.42 -26.34 10.00
CA SER A 43 -17.93 -27.51 9.30
C SER A 43 -19.40 -27.34 8.94
N ALA A 44 -19.90 -28.15 7.99
CA ALA A 44 -21.30 -28.09 7.57
C ALA A 44 -22.26 -28.35 8.74
N ALA A 45 -21.90 -29.24 9.67
CA ALA A 45 -22.71 -29.54 10.86
C ALA A 45 -22.73 -28.37 11.85
N GLU A 46 -21.58 -27.75 12.12
CA GLU A 46 -21.49 -26.59 13.01
C GLU A 46 -22.25 -25.39 12.45
N ARG A 47 -22.10 -25.13 11.14
CA ARG A 47 -22.83 -24.04 10.46
C ARG A 47 -24.34 -24.26 10.51
N ALA A 48 -24.81 -25.50 10.31
CA ALA A 48 -26.23 -25.83 10.37
C ALA A 48 -26.82 -25.73 11.79
N ALA A 49 -25.98 -25.80 12.82
CA ALA A 49 -26.38 -25.64 14.21
C ALA A 49 -26.49 -24.18 14.66
N LEU A 50 -26.00 -23.22 13.86
CA LEU A 50 -26.09 -21.80 14.18
C LEU A 50 -27.52 -21.29 14.12
N SER A 51 -27.88 -20.44 15.08
CA SER A 51 -29.06 -19.60 14.97
C SER A 51 -28.92 -18.59 13.81
N PRO A 52 -30.03 -18.02 13.30
CA PRO A 52 -29.96 -17.01 12.23
C PRO A 52 -29.05 -15.81 12.57
N ALA A 53 -29.03 -15.37 13.83
CA ALA A 53 -28.20 -14.26 14.27
C ALA A 53 -26.70 -14.63 14.36
N GLU A 54 -26.39 -15.88 14.69
CA GLU A 54 -25.01 -16.38 14.68
C GLU A 54 -24.48 -16.57 13.26
N LEU A 55 -25.34 -17.04 12.35
CA LEU A 55 -24.98 -17.18 10.94
C LEU A 55 -24.64 -15.82 10.31
N ILE A 56 -25.42 -14.77 10.60
CA ILE A 56 -25.13 -13.40 10.14
C ILE A 56 -23.76 -12.94 10.66
N ARG A 57 -23.49 -13.09 11.97
CA ARG A 57 -22.19 -12.68 12.54
C ARG A 57 -21.01 -13.45 11.95
N TYR A 58 -21.19 -14.75 11.74
CA TYR A 58 -20.19 -15.59 11.09
C TYR A 58 -19.93 -15.13 9.64
N ASP A 59 -20.98 -14.85 8.87
CA ASP A 59 -20.86 -14.37 7.49
C ASP A 59 -20.26 -12.97 7.41
N GLU A 60 -20.60 -12.06 8.34
CA GLU A 60 -19.97 -10.72 8.46
C GLU A 60 -18.45 -10.81 8.65
N GLY A 61 -17.97 -11.74 9.50
CA GLY A 61 -16.53 -11.94 9.66
C GLY A 61 -15.83 -12.42 8.38
N ARG A 62 -16.51 -13.26 7.58
CA ARG A 62 -16.00 -13.69 6.27
C ARG A 62 -16.08 -12.57 5.23
N LEU A 63 -17.14 -11.76 5.23
CA LEU A 63 -17.28 -10.60 4.36
C LEU A 63 -16.16 -9.61 4.64
N ASP A 64 -15.97 -9.21 5.91
CA ASP A 64 -14.89 -8.31 6.35
C ASP A 64 -13.54 -8.81 5.84
N HIS A 65 -13.21 -10.09 6.06
CA HIS A 65 -11.98 -10.72 5.54
C HIS A 65 -11.77 -10.51 4.03
N HIS A 66 -12.81 -10.66 3.20
CA HIS A 66 -12.71 -10.42 1.75
C HIS A 66 -12.73 -8.93 1.36
N THR A 67 -13.07 -8.02 2.28
CA THR A 67 -12.86 -6.58 2.09
C THR A 67 -11.40 -6.14 2.30
N TRP A 68 -10.56 -6.99 2.87
CA TRP A 68 -9.14 -6.68 3.02
C TRP A 68 -8.37 -6.94 1.73
N LEU A 69 -7.40 -6.06 1.46
CA LEU A 69 -6.44 -6.30 0.38
C LEU A 69 -5.41 -7.31 0.87
N LEU A 70 -5.47 -8.54 0.34
CA LEU A 70 -4.40 -9.51 0.56
C LEU A 70 -3.12 -9.03 -0.13
N VAL A 71 -2.08 -8.77 0.66
CA VAL A 71 -0.78 -8.41 0.12
C VAL A 71 0.00 -9.67 -0.21
N VAL A 72 0.14 -9.95 -1.51
CA VAL A 72 0.98 -11.03 -2.02
C VAL A 72 2.38 -10.50 -2.33
N ALA A 73 3.40 -11.23 -1.89
CA ALA A 73 4.80 -10.87 -2.11
C ALA A 73 5.23 -11.17 -3.55
N THR A 74 4.73 -10.38 -4.52
CA THR A 74 5.16 -10.44 -5.92
C THR A 74 6.64 -10.05 -6.06
N SER A 75 7.27 -10.41 -7.17
CA SER A 75 8.64 -10.06 -7.52
C SER A 75 8.86 -8.55 -7.44
N THR A 76 7.90 -7.73 -7.89
CA THR A 76 7.94 -6.27 -7.75
C THR A 76 8.00 -5.82 -6.29
N VAL A 77 7.15 -6.38 -5.42
CA VAL A 77 7.14 -6.05 -3.97
C VAL A 77 8.47 -6.48 -3.34
N GLN A 78 8.89 -7.73 -3.58
CA GLN A 78 10.13 -8.28 -3.03
C GLN A 78 11.36 -7.49 -3.50
N HIS A 79 11.41 -7.13 -4.79
CA HIS A 79 12.49 -6.36 -5.37
C HIS A 79 12.53 -4.94 -4.81
N THR A 80 11.37 -4.28 -4.69
CA THR A 80 11.24 -2.95 -4.06
C THR A 80 11.73 -2.97 -2.61
N VAL A 81 11.28 -3.95 -1.81
CA VAL A 81 11.71 -4.12 -0.42
C VAL A 81 13.23 -4.34 -0.33
N THR A 82 13.78 -5.21 -1.19
CA THR A 82 15.21 -5.53 -1.22
C THR A 82 16.06 -4.32 -1.62
N CYS A 83 15.69 -3.62 -2.70
CA CYS A 83 16.37 -2.43 -3.18
C CYS A 83 16.28 -1.28 -2.18
N GLY A 84 15.08 -0.99 -1.65
CA GLY A 84 14.89 0.05 -0.65
C GLY A 84 15.66 -0.22 0.64
N ARG A 85 15.68 -1.47 1.12
CA ARG A 85 16.50 -1.87 2.29
C ARG A 85 17.98 -1.68 2.02
N ARG A 86 18.48 -2.07 0.85
CA ARG A 86 19.88 -1.87 0.44
C ARG A 86 20.24 -0.39 0.48
N LEU A 87 19.40 0.48 -0.09
CA LEU A 87 19.62 1.93 -0.10
C LEU A 87 19.62 2.52 1.31
N ALA A 88 18.69 2.11 2.17
CA ALA A 88 18.67 2.54 3.57
C ALA A 88 19.95 2.15 4.33
N LEU A 89 20.52 0.97 4.04
CA LEU A 89 21.80 0.55 4.62
C LEU A 89 22.97 1.38 4.07
N LEU A 90 23.02 1.63 2.76
CA LEU A 90 24.05 2.47 2.14
C LEU A 90 24.01 3.91 2.65
N ASN A 91 22.83 4.43 2.98
CA ASN A 91 22.64 5.79 3.49
C ASN A 91 23.00 5.94 4.98
N ARG A 92 23.29 4.87 5.73
CA ARG A 92 23.46 4.90 7.19
C ARG A 92 24.50 5.92 7.69
N HIS A 93 25.56 6.12 6.91
CA HIS A 93 26.64 7.06 7.24
C HIS A 93 26.74 8.20 6.21
N ALA A 94 25.76 8.32 5.31
CA ALA A 94 25.73 9.41 4.35
C ALA A 94 25.35 10.71 5.07
N VAL A 95 26.27 11.68 5.04
CA VAL A 95 26.07 13.01 5.63
C VAL A 95 25.22 13.88 4.71
N SER A 96 25.41 13.75 3.39
CA SER A 96 24.64 14.40 2.34
C SER A 96 24.50 13.47 1.14
N ALA A 97 23.76 13.90 0.11
CA ALA A 97 23.64 13.17 -1.16
C ALA A 97 23.13 11.73 -1.03
N ARG A 98 22.16 11.51 -0.13
CA ARG A 98 21.52 10.21 0.10
C ARG A 98 20.90 9.68 -1.20
N ARG A 99 21.04 8.38 -1.41
CA ARG A 99 20.40 7.70 -2.54
C ARG A 99 18.94 7.46 -2.23
N GLY A 100 18.10 7.51 -3.26
CA GLY A 100 16.67 7.22 -3.12
C GLY A 100 16.19 6.14 -4.07
N LEU A 101 14.90 5.82 -3.96
CA LEU A 101 14.23 4.81 -4.79
C LEU A 101 13.04 5.44 -5.50
N ILE A 102 12.83 5.10 -6.77
CA ILE A 102 11.59 5.41 -7.52
C ILE A 102 10.95 4.10 -7.92
N VAL A 103 9.66 3.96 -7.64
CA VAL A 103 8.82 2.85 -8.10
C VAL A 103 7.84 3.42 -9.14
N SER A 104 8.03 3.08 -10.41
CA SER A 104 7.31 3.72 -11.52
C SER A 104 6.64 2.73 -12.44
N GLY A 105 5.37 2.98 -12.77
CA GLY A 105 4.61 2.17 -13.73
C GLY A 105 3.12 2.49 -13.74
N PRO A 106 2.33 1.82 -14.60
CA PRO A 106 0.90 2.09 -14.76
C PRO A 106 0.10 1.97 -13.44
N ALA A 107 -1.07 2.63 -13.36
CA ALA A 107 -2.01 2.48 -12.24
C ALA A 107 -2.37 1.00 -12.07
N GLY A 108 -2.54 0.49 -10.84
CA GLY A 108 -2.92 -0.92 -10.62
C GLY A 108 -1.79 -1.96 -10.69
N THR A 109 -0.54 -1.57 -10.91
CA THR A 109 0.63 -2.49 -10.93
C THR A 109 1.26 -2.76 -9.55
N GLY A 110 0.60 -2.36 -8.45
CA GLY A 110 1.05 -2.67 -7.09
C GLY A 110 2.14 -1.75 -6.50
N LYS A 111 2.34 -0.55 -7.05
CA LYS A 111 3.34 0.43 -6.57
C LYS A 111 3.15 0.82 -5.09
N THR A 112 1.94 1.25 -4.73
CA THR A 112 1.57 1.61 -3.36
C THR A 112 1.80 0.45 -2.40
N THR A 113 1.39 -0.76 -2.80
CA THR A 113 1.66 -1.99 -2.03
C THR A 113 3.16 -2.22 -1.85
N ALA A 114 3.97 -2.06 -2.90
CA ALA A 114 5.41 -2.27 -2.83
C ALA A 114 6.11 -1.30 -1.87
N ILE A 115 5.79 0.00 -1.93
CA ILE A 115 6.41 1.00 -1.05
C ILE A 115 5.91 0.89 0.40
N THR A 116 4.64 0.57 0.62
CA THR A 116 4.08 0.40 1.97
C THR A 116 4.65 -0.85 2.64
N GLN A 117 4.85 -1.95 1.91
CA GLN A 117 5.54 -3.13 2.46
C GLN A 117 7.02 -2.86 2.74
N LEU A 118 7.70 -2.07 1.91
CA LEU A 118 9.06 -1.60 2.21
C LEU A 118 9.10 -0.82 3.52
N GLY A 119 8.20 0.14 3.72
CA GLY A 119 8.10 0.90 4.96
C GLY A 119 7.76 0.01 6.15
N ARG A 120 6.77 -0.87 6.04
CA ARG A 120 6.40 -1.81 7.10
C ARG A 120 7.59 -2.66 7.53
N ALA A 121 8.33 -3.22 6.58
CA ALA A 121 9.53 -3.98 6.86
C ALA A 121 10.62 -3.13 7.55
N HIS A 122 10.80 -1.87 7.15
CA HIS A 122 11.72 -0.94 7.79
C HIS A 122 11.34 -0.67 9.25
N GLU A 123 10.06 -0.39 9.51
CA GLU A 123 9.57 -0.10 10.85
C GLU A 123 9.66 -1.30 11.79
N LEU A 124 9.27 -2.50 11.33
CA LEU A 124 9.40 -3.72 12.13
C LEU A 124 10.86 -4.00 12.52
N ILE A 125 11.80 -3.77 11.59
CA ILE A 125 13.24 -3.90 11.88
C ILE A 125 13.72 -2.85 12.88
N ASP A 126 13.26 -1.60 12.77
CA ASP A 126 13.63 -0.53 13.71
C ASP A 126 13.10 -0.84 15.12
N ARG A 127 11.82 -1.21 15.26
CA ARG A 127 11.21 -1.62 16.54
C ARG A 127 11.94 -2.80 17.17
N ALA A 128 12.36 -3.79 16.37
CA ALA A 128 13.13 -4.93 16.86
C ALA A 128 14.54 -4.55 17.37
N ARG A 129 15.16 -3.50 16.80
CA ARG A 129 16.46 -2.97 17.26
C ARG A 129 16.35 -2.06 18.46
N HIS A 130 15.17 -1.47 18.67
CA HIS A 130 14.90 -0.49 19.72
C HIS A 130 13.67 -0.92 20.55
N PRO A 131 13.73 -2.08 21.23
CA PRO A 131 12.61 -2.58 22.00
C PRO A 131 12.26 -1.62 23.14
N GLY A 132 10.97 -1.33 23.31
CA GLY A 132 10.46 -0.44 24.37
C GLY A 132 10.63 1.06 24.11
N VAL A 133 11.15 1.46 22.94
CA VAL A 133 11.30 2.87 22.56
C VAL A 133 10.11 3.31 21.72
N SER A 134 9.29 4.23 22.24
CA SER A 134 8.00 4.63 21.64
C SER A 134 7.99 6.00 20.94
N ASP A 135 9.04 6.81 21.13
CA ASP A 135 9.18 8.16 20.58
C ASP A 135 9.75 8.17 19.14
N ARG A 136 10.10 7.00 18.60
CA ARG A 136 10.57 6.85 17.22
C ARG A 136 9.42 6.79 16.22
N ILE A 137 9.65 7.41 15.07
CA ILE A 137 8.78 7.34 13.89
C ILE A 137 9.66 6.88 12.72
N PRO A 138 9.88 5.57 12.54
CA PRO A 138 10.85 5.08 11.55
C PRO A 138 10.47 5.41 10.10
N VAL A 139 9.17 5.51 9.82
CA VAL A 139 8.64 5.73 8.49
C VAL A 139 7.61 6.86 8.49
N VAL A 140 7.68 7.69 7.45
CA VAL A 140 6.62 8.62 7.06
C VAL A 140 6.03 8.17 5.73
N TYR A 141 4.71 8.19 5.62
CA TYR A 141 4.01 7.98 4.35
C TYR A 141 3.12 9.19 4.03
N ILE A 142 3.30 9.77 2.86
CA ILE A 142 2.43 10.83 2.33
C ILE A 142 2.01 10.51 0.89
N THR A 143 0.86 11.02 0.49
CA THR A 143 0.40 11.05 -0.90
C THR A 143 0.44 12.48 -1.41
N VAL A 144 0.98 12.69 -2.61
CA VAL A 144 0.96 14.02 -3.24
C VAL A 144 -0.46 14.33 -3.73
N PRO A 145 -1.09 15.43 -3.28
CA PRO A 145 -2.45 15.77 -3.70
C PRO A 145 -2.50 16.20 -5.18
N PRO A 146 -3.66 16.09 -5.84
CA PRO A 146 -3.85 16.61 -7.20
C PRO A 146 -3.51 18.11 -7.27
N ALA A 147 -2.85 18.52 -8.36
CA ALA A 147 -2.40 19.91 -8.55
C ALA A 147 -1.60 20.46 -7.35
N ALA A 148 -0.73 19.62 -6.78
CA ALA A 148 0.02 19.95 -5.57
C ALA A 148 0.82 21.24 -5.71
N THR A 149 0.80 22.02 -4.62
CA THR A 149 1.70 23.15 -4.39
C THR A 149 2.74 22.79 -3.33
N ALA A 150 3.86 23.51 -3.28
CA ALA A 150 4.90 23.33 -2.26
C ALA A 150 4.33 23.31 -0.83
N ARG A 151 3.38 24.23 -0.55
CA ARG A 151 2.69 24.31 0.73
C ARG A 151 1.86 23.05 1.01
N MET A 152 1.10 22.57 0.02
CA MET A 152 0.27 21.38 0.21
C MET A 152 1.13 20.17 0.60
N VAL A 153 2.26 19.95 -0.10
CA VAL A 153 3.19 18.86 0.25
C VAL A 153 3.76 19.02 1.66
N ALA A 154 4.20 20.22 2.04
CA ALA A 154 4.68 20.48 3.40
C ALA A 154 3.59 20.21 4.47
N VAL A 155 2.33 20.53 4.15
CA VAL A 155 1.18 20.26 5.02
C VAL A 155 0.88 18.77 5.14
N GLU A 156 1.08 17.95 4.11
CA GLU A 156 0.90 16.50 4.21
C GLU A 156 1.88 15.88 5.22
N PHE A 157 3.14 16.32 5.25
CA PHE A 157 4.09 15.90 6.29
C PHE A 157 3.64 16.32 7.69
N ALA A 158 3.19 17.57 7.85
CA ALA A 158 2.69 18.06 9.13
C ALA A 158 1.45 17.28 9.59
N ARG A 159 0.53 16.99 8.67
CA ARG A 159 -0.67 16.19 8.92
C ARG A 159 -0.31 14.77 9.35
N PHE A 160 0.64 14.13 8.67
CA PHE A 160 1.13 12.80 9.05
C PHE A 160 1.57 12.77 10.52
N LEU A 161 2.32 13.79 10.93
CA LEU A 161 2.83 13.93 12.30
C LEU A 161 1.78 14.41 13.32
N GLY A 162 0.56 14.73 12.91
CA GLY A 162 -0.46 15.32 13.78
C GLY A 162 -0.13 16.75 14.24
N LEU A 163 0.72 17.47 13.50
CA LEU A 163 1.13 18.82 13.84
C LEU A 163 0.04 19.84 13.46
N PRO A 164 -0.29 20.79 14.35
CA PRO A 164 -1.29 21.81 14.06
C PRO A 164 -0.76 22.81 13.02
N VAL A 165 -1.40 22.84 11.83
CA VAL A 165 -1.11 23.84 10.80
C VAL A 165 -2.17 24.94 10.83
N ARG A 166 -1.76 26.17 11.16
CA ARG A 166 -2.67 27.33 11.12
C ARG A 166 -2.75 27.87 9.69
N VAL A 167 -3.90 28.43 9.31
CA VAL A 167 -4.12 29.03 7.98
C VAL A 167 -3.03 30.07 7.64
N ARG A 168 -2.61 30.86 8.63
CA ARG A 168 -1.58 31.91 8.47
C ARG A 168 -0.14 31.44 8.64
N SER A 169 0.11 30.16 8.94
CA SER A 169 1.50 29.67 9.09
C SER A 169 2.24 29.86 7.77
N ASN A 170 3.44 30.46 7.80
CA ASN A 170 4.29 30.54 6.62
C ASN A 170 4.80 29.13 6.24
N ILE A 171 5.07 28.88 4.95
CA ILE A 171 5.63 27.61 4.50
C ILE A 171 6.96 27.31 5.17
N THR A 172 7.83 28.31 5.35
CA THR A 172 9.13 28.14 6.01
C THR A 172 8.99 27.60 7.42
N ASP A 173 8.04 28.12 8.22
CA ASP A 173 7.82 27.65 9.59
C ASP A 173 7.35 26.18 9.60
N ILE A 174 6.51 25.80 8.63
CA ILE A 174 6.06 24.41 8.46
C ILE A 174 7.24 23.51 8.12
N LEU A 175 8.09 23.92 7.16
CA LEU A 175 9.27 23.16 6.76
C LEU A 175 10.25 22.96 7.93
N GLU A 176 10.56 24.02 8.67
CA GLU A 176 11.45 23.95 9.85
C GLU A 176 10.88 23.01 10.92
N THR A 177 9.59 23.16 11.23
CA THR A 177 8.93 22.32 12.24
C THR A 177 8.94 20.85 11.84
N VAL A 178 8.56 20.54 10.58
CA VAL A 178 8.56 19.19 10.05
C VAL A 178 9.98 18.60 10.06
N CYS A 179 10.98 19.34 9.57
CA CYS A 179 12.36 18.85 9.55
C CYS A 179 12.88 18.55 10.96
N GLY A 180 12.60 19.43 11.94
CA GLY A 180 12.97 19.24 13.34
C GLY A 180 12.35 17.97 13.92
N VAL A 181 11.03 17.85 13.84
CA VAL A 181 10.30 16.69 14.39
C VAL A 181 10.74 15.38 13.73
N LEU A 182 10.91 15.34 12.40
CA LEU A 182 11.35 14.12 11.72
C LEU A 182 12.78 13.70 12.08
N THR A 183 13.66 14.68 12.33
CA THR A 183 15.04 14.43 12.76
C THR A 183 15.09 13.90 14.20
N ASP A 184 14.31 14.50 15.10
CA ASP A 184 14.22 14.11 16.50
C ASP A 184 13.57 12.73 16.66
N ALA A 185 12.51 12.46 15.89
CA ALA A 185 11.80 11.17 15.86
C ALA A 185 12.57 10.06 15.13
N ARG A 186 13.80 10.32 14.66
CA ARG A 186 14.71 9.34 14.05
C ARG A 186 14.12 8.64 12.82
N VAL A 187 13.45 9.40 11.97
CA VAL A 187 12.89 8.89 10.72
C VAL A 187 14.00 8.37 9.81
N GLY A 188 13.83 7.13 9.34
CA GLY A 188 14.79 6.44 8.48
C GLY A 188 14.33 6.29 7.04
N GLN A 189 13.01 6.35 6.80
CA GLN A 189 12.41 6.31 5.47
C GLN A 189 11.26 7.32 5.32
N VAL A 190 11.21 7.95 4.15
CA VAL A 190 10.10 8.82 3.74
C VAL A 190 9.54 8.25 2.44
N LEU A 191 8.27 7.85 2.47
CA LEU A 191 7.53 7.30 1.35
C LEU A 191 6.59 8.38 0.81
N VAL A 192 6.71 8.68 -0.48
CA VAL A 192 5.91 9.70 -1.16
C VAL A 192 5.24 9.05 -2.37
N ASP A 193 3.93 8.87 -2.27
CA ASP A 193 3.11 8.22 -3.29
C ASP A 193 2.41 9.25 -4.19
N GLU A 194 1.85 8.79 -5.31
CA GLU A 194 1.09 9.61 -6.26
C GLU A 194 1.89 10.80 -6.84
N LEU A 195 3.20 10.64 -7.00
CA LEU A 195 4.13 11.70 -7.44
C LEU A 195 3.81 12.29 -8.82
N HIS A 196 3.07 11.54 -9.64
CA HIS A 196 2.61 11.99 -10.95
C HIS A 196 1.56 13.11 -10.89
N ASN A 197 1.04 13.43 -9.69
CA ASN A 197 0.20 14.62 -9.46
C ASN A 197 0.98 15.94 -9.53
N ILE A 198 2.32 15.89 -9.60
CA ILE A 198 3.18 17.06 -9.80
C ILE A 198 3.32 17.34 -11.29
N SER A 199 2.83 18.49 -11.74
CA SER A 199 3.06 18.97 -13.12
C SER A 199 4.32 19.83 -13.18
N LEU A 200 5.43 19.24 -13.61
CA LEU A 200 6.75 19.89 -13.58
C LEU A 200 6.99 20.89 -14.70
N THR A 201 6.08 20.92 -15.69
CA THR A 201 6.03 21.98 -16.70
C THR A 201 5.51 23.30 -16.13
N THR A 202 4.94 23.29 -14.92
CA THR A 202 4.42 24.47 -14.25
C THR A 202 5.40 24.98 -13.20
N ARG A 203 5.37 26.30 -12.93
CA ARG A 203 6.11 26.91 -11.83
C ARG A 203 5.80 26.24 -10.49
N SER A 204 4.52 25.90 -10.25
CA SER A 204 4.11 25.28 -8.99
C SER A 204 4.69 23.88 -8.80
N GLY A 205 4.76 23.07 -9.86
CA GLY A 205 5.41 21.76 -9.80
C GLY A 205 6.92 21.85 -9.57
N ALA A 206 7.59 22.85 -10.15
CA ALA A 206 9.01 23.11 -9.85
C ALA A 206 9.22 23.46 -8.37
N GLU A 207 8.36 24.30 -7.79
CA GLU A 207 8.39 24.63 -6.36
C GLU A 207 8.14 23.40 -5.46
N VAL A 208 7.29 22.46 -5.88
CA VAL A 208 7.12 21.18 -5.17
C VAL A 208 8.39 20.32 -5.22
N SER A 209 9.02 20.19 -6.39
CA SER A 209 10.28 19.44 -6.54
C SER A 209 11.39 20.01 -5.68
N ASP A 210 11.54 21.34 -5.66
CA ASP A 210 12.49 22.05 -4.79
C ASP A 210 12.19 21.78 -3.30
N THR A 211 10.91 21.71 -2.92
CA THR A 211 10.49 21.39 -1.54
C THR A 211 10.84 19.94 -1.15
N LEU A 212 10.59 18.96 -2.02
CA LEU A 212 10.97 17.57 -1.79
C LEU A 212 12.49 17.39 -1.72
N LYS A 213 13.23 18.11 -2.58
CA LYS A 213 14.70 18.15 -2.51
C LYS A 213 15.17 18.72 -1.18
N TYR A 214 14.61 19.85 -0.75
CA TYR A 214 14.92 20.48 0.53
C TYR A 214 14.73 19.50 1.72
N PHE A 215 13.61 18.79 1.74
CA PHE A 215 13.36 17.74 2.73
C PHE A 215 14.40 16.62 2.67
N SER A 216 14.75 16.13 1.47
CA SER A 216 15.72 15.04 1.30
C SER A 216 17.16 15.40 1.74
N GLU A 217 17.50 16.69 1.71
CA GLU A 217 18.82 17.19 2.15
C GLU A 217 18.88 17.36 3.68
N ARG A 218 17.78 17.80 4.30
CA ARG A 218 17.72 18.09 5.75
C ARG A 218 17.34 16.90 6.62
N ILE A 219 16.54 15.98 6.11
CA ILE A 219 16.08 14.81 6.86
C ILE A 219 17.05 13.64 6.63
N PRO A 220 17.58 13.00 7.69
CA PRO A 220 18.50 11.88 7.56
C PRO A 220 17.80 10.55 7.19
N ALA A 221 16.94 10.59 6.17
CA ALA A 221 16.12 9.46 5.74
C ALA A 221 16.38 9.08 4.27
N THR A 222 15.99 7.85 3.92
CA THR A 222 15.93 7.40 2.53
C THR A 222 14.57 7.74 1.94
N PHE A 223 14.57 8.52 0.86
CA PHE A 223 13.35 8.92 0.16
C PHE A 223 12.98 7.88 -0.89
N VAL A 224 11.72 7.48 -0.89
CA VAL A 224 11.11 6.53 -1.82
C VAL A 224 9.93 7.21 -2.47
N TYR A 225 9.94 7.28 -3.80
CA TYR A 225 8.89 7.89 -4.60
C TYR A 225 8.10 6.83 -5.36
N ALA A 226 6.78 6.95 -5.43
CA ALA A 226 5.94 6.14 -6.30
C ALA A 226 5.04 7.00 -7.19
N GLY A 227 4.84 6.58 -8.44
CA GLY A 227 3.98 7.31 -9.36
C GLY A 227 3.90 6.67 -10.76
N ILE A 228 3.07 7.26 -11.61
CA ILE A 228 2.91 6.84 -13.01
C ILE A 228 3.97 7.55 -13.84
N ASN A 229 4.72 6.79 -14.65
CA ASN A 229 5.67 7.32 -15.62
C ASN A 229 6.56 8.43 -15.05
N VAL A 230 7.08 8.24 -13.83
CA VAL A 230 7.85 9.27 -13.11
C VAL A 230 9.06 9.74 -13.91
N GLU A 231 9.64 8.85 -14.73
CA GLU A 231 10.74 9.17 -15.64
C GLU A 231 10.34 10.13 -16.77
N ARG A 232 9.09 10.05 -17.25
CA ARG A 232 8.57 10.90 -18.34
C ARG A 232 7.91 12.18 -17.85
N ALA A 233 7.60 12.27 -16.56
CA ALA A 233 6.94 13.44 -15.97
C ALA A 233 7.88 14.66 -15.86
N GLY A 234 9.14 14.55 -16.28
CA GLY A 234 10.11 15.64 -16.25
C GLY A 234 10.59 15.99 -14.84
N LEU A 235 10.36 15.11 -13.85
CA LEU A 235 10.80 15.34 -12.47
C LEU A 235 12.33 15.44 -12.40
N PHE A 236 12.95 14.81 -13.38
CA PHE A 236 14.38 14.68 -13.54
C PHE A 236 14.91 15.28 -14.84
N ASP A 237 14.08 16.06 -15.55
CA ASP A 237 14.51 16.72 -16.78
C ASP A 237 15.21 18.05 -16.49
N GLY A 238 16.21 18.39 -17.32
CA GLY A 238 17.05 19.56 -17.17
C GLY A 238 18.14 19.40 -16.09
N THR A 239 19.07 20.37 -16.05
CA THR A 239 20.29 20.30 -15.21
C THR A 239 20.01 20.13 -13.71
N ARG A 240 18.85 20.61 -13.21
CA ARG A 240 18.41 20.41 -11.82
C ARG A 240 17.79 19.04 -11.57
N GLY A 241 17.06 18.51 -12.54
CA GLY A 241 16.42 17.20 -12.46
C GLY A 241 17.43 16.05 -12.58
N GLU A 242 18.42 16.18 -13.46
CA GLU A 242 19.49 15.18 -13.68
C GLU A 242 20.31 14.93 -12.41
N GLN A 243 20.54 15.96 -11.59
CA GLN A 243 21.24 15.83 -10.30
C GLN A 243 20.45 15.01 -9.27
N ILE A 244 19.12 15.06 -9.34
CA ILE A 244 18.24 14.27 -8.48
C ILE A 244 18.16 12.85 -9.05
N ALA A 245 17.85 12.67 -10.35
CA ALA A 245 17.78 11.35 -11.00
C ALA A 245 19.05 10.52 -10.82
N GLY A 246 20.23 11.13 -10.91
CA GLY A 246 21.50 10.42 -10.77
C GLY A 246 21.70 9.72 -9.42
N ARG A 247 20.86 10.03 -8.41
CA ARG A 247 20.92 9.42 -7.06
C ARG A 247 19.81 8.42 -6.81
N PHE A 248 18.80 8.34 -7.68
CA PHE A 248 17.66 7.45 -7.49
C PHE A 248 17.84 6.16 -8.28
N THR A 249 17.55 5.05 -7.63
CA THR A 249 17.40 3.76 -8.31
C THR A 249 15.97 3.65 -8.80
N LEU A 250 15.77 3.35 -10.08
CA LEU A 250 14.45 3.05 -10.62
C LEU A 250 14.12 1.57 -10.46
N VAL A 251 12.93 1.30 -9.95
CA VAL A 251 12.26 -0.01 -10.03
C VAL A 251 11.00 0.16 -10.88
N PRO A 252 11.00 -0.33 -12.13
CA PRO A 252 9.82 -0.30 -12.96
C PRO A 252 8.78 -1.32 -12.47
N THR A 253 7.50 -0.96 -12.59
CA THR A 253 6.37 -1.86 -12.36
C THR A 253 5.57 -1.99 -13.65
N ALA A 254 5.08 -3.19 -13.92
CA ALA A 254 4.38 -3.54 -15.15
C ALA A 254 3.25 -4.52 -14.81
N PRO A 255 2.27 -4.70 -15.71
CA PRO A 255 1.37 -5.84 -15.60
C PRO A 255 2.17 -7.14 -15.51
N LEU A 256 1.70 -8.08 -14.70
CA LEU A 256 2.37 -9.37 -14.57
C LEU A 256 2.23 -10.16 -15.86
N PRO A 257 3.32 -10.66 -16.45
CA PRO A 257 3.22 -11.54 -17.60
C PRO A 257 2.58 -12.88 -17.19
N TYR A 258 1.93 -13.54 -18.14
CA TYR A 258 1.38 -14.88 -17.91
C TYR A 258 2.51 -15.92 -17.77
N ASN A 259 2.92 -16.16 -16.53
CA ASN A 259 4.00 -17.07 -16.17
C ASN A 259 3.73 -17.73 -14.79
N THR A 260 4.73 -18.40 -14.24
CA THR A 260 4.61 -19.06 -12.92
C THR A 260 4.35 -18.10 -11.77
N GLU A 261 4.79 -16.84 -11.87
CA GLU A 261 4.49 -15.82 -10.87
C GLU A 261 3.00 -15.45 -10.88
N TRP A 262 2.41 -15.28 -12.08
CA TRP A 262 0.97 -15.08 -12.23
C TRP A 262 0.17 -16.24 -11.62
N GLN A 263 0.56 -17.47 -11.94
CA GLN A 263 -0.08 -18.68 -11.41
C GLN A 263 0.02 -18.76 -9.88
N GLY A 264 1.19 -18.44 -9.33
CA GLY A 264 1.41 -18.38 -7.88
C GLY A 264 0.57 -17.28 -7.20
N LEU A 265 0.40 -16.13 -7.85
CA LEU A 265 -0.48 -15.06 -7.37
C LEU A 265 -1.93 -15.52 -7.31
N VAL A 266 -2.44 -16.13 -8.38
CA VAL A 266 -3.82 -16.67 -8.42
C VAL A 266 -4.02 -17.73 -7.34
N ALA A 267 -3.09 -18.68 -7.20
CA ALA A 267 -3.16 -19.71 -6.16
C ALA A 267 -3.19 -19.11 -4.75
N THR A 268 -2.34 -18.10 -4.49
CA THR A 268 -2.29 -17.42 -3.17
C THR A 268 -3.60 -16.70 -2.86
N LEU A 269 -4.22 -16.05 -3.86
CA LEU A 269 -5.52 -15.41 -3.70
C LEU A 269 -6.62 -16.45 -3.47
N GLU A 270 -6.58 -17.58 -4.16
CA GLU A 270 -7.53 -18.69 -3.97
C GLU A 270 -7.44 -19.30 -2.56
N ASP A 271 -6.23 -19.56 -2.05
CA ASP A 271 -6.01 -20.12 -0.71
C ASP A 271 -6.53 -19.20 0.42
N SER A 272 -6.62 -17.90 0.13
CA SER A 272 -7.15 -16.91 1.06
C SER A 272 -8.67 -16.90 1.17
N LEU A 273 -9.39 -17.56 0.25
CA LEU A 273 -10.85 -17.53 0.20
C LEU A 273 -11.47 -18.24 1.42
N ARG A 274 -12.56 -17.66 1.93
CA ARG A 274 -13.36 -18.20 3.04
C ARG A 274 -14.78 -18.51 2.56
N LEU A 275 -14.86 -19.38 1.56
CA LEU A 275 -16.08 -19.80 0.87
C LEU A 275 -16.29 -21.31 1.06
N HIS A 276 -17.47 -21.74 1.49
CA HIS A 276 -17.70 -23.13 1.91
C HIS A 276 -17.67 -24.14 0.76
N ASP A 277 -18.15 -23.75 -0.42
CA ASP A 277 -18.32 -24.65 -1.57
C ASP A 277 -17.24 -24.46 -2.63
N HIS A 278 -16.25 -23.58 -2.37
CA HIS A 278 -15.16 -23.32 -3.28
C HIS A 278 -14.12 -24.44 -3.22
N LYS A 279 -13.81 -25.04 -4.37
CA LYS A 279 -12.84 -26.13 -4.48
C LYS A 279 -11.48 -25.56 -4.84
N ALA A 280 -10.45 -25.92 -4.07
CA ALA A 280 -9.08 -25.55 -4.39
C ALA A 280 -8.70 -25.99 -5.82
N GLY A 281 -8.01 -25.09 -6.52
CA GLY A 281 -7.59 -25.23 -7.91
C GLY A 281 -8.60 -24.70 -8.93
N SER A 282 -9.80 -24.26 -8.50
CA SER A 282 -10.83 -23.72 -9.39
C SER A 282 -10.40 -22.42 -10.05
N LEU A 283 -9.73 -21.51 -9.31
CA LEU A 283 -9.22 -20.27 -9.89
C LEU A 283 -7.93 -20.51 -10.66
N THR A 284 -7.04 -21.39 -10.18
CA THR A 284 -5.84 -21.74 -10.95
C THR A 284 -6.16 -22.41 -12.29
N ALA A 285 -7.28 -23.13 -12.40
CA ALA A 285 -7.76 -23.66 -13.68
C ALA A 285 -8.32 -22.58 -14.63
N LEU A 286 -8.57 -21.38 -14.11
CA LEU A 286 -9.02 -20.20 -14.84
C LEU A 286 -7.92 -19.13 -14.92
N ASP A 287 -6.67 -19.46 -14.58
CA ASP A 287 -5.55 -18.52 -14.49
C ASP A 287 -5.36 -17.70 -15.77
N ARG A 288 -5.43 -18.33 -16.94
CA ARG A 288 -5.33 -17.65 -18.24
C ARG A 288 -6.49 -16.70 -18.48
N TYR A 289 -7.71 -17.13 -18.16
CA TYR A 289 -8.89 -16.27 -18.28
C TYR A 289 -8.81 -15.06 -17.34
N LEU A 290 -8.33 -15.25 -16.11
CA LEU A 290 -8.10 -14.16 -15.18
C LEU A 290 -7.02 -13.20 -15.70
N HIS A 291 -5.96 -13.73 -16.32
CA HIS A 291 -4.89 -12.93 -16.93
C HIS A 291 -5.45 -12.06 -18.05
N ASP A 292 -6.09 -12.68 -19.04
CA ASP A 292 -6.66 -12.01 -20.20
C ASP A 292 -7.66 -10.93 -19.78
N ARG A 293 -8.49 -11.21 -18.76
CA ARG A 293 -9.53 -10.27 -18.31
C ARG A 293 -9.00 -9.07 -17.52
N THR A 294 -7.88 -9.25 -16.84
CA THR A 294 -7.29 -8.21 -15.99
C THR A 294 -6.11 -7.52 -16.67
N ASP A 295 -5.75 -7.95 -17.87
CA ASP A 295 -4.51 -7.58 -18.57
C ASP A 295 -3.26 -7.77 -17.69
N GLY A 296 -3.26 -8.79 -16.83
CA GLY A 296 -2.18 -9.03 -15.85
C GLY A 296 -2.08 -8.00 -14.73
N MET A 297 -3.06 -7.09 -14.59
CA MET A 297 -3.04 -6.03 -13.59
C MET A 297 -3.43 -6.56 -12.21
N ILE A 298 -2.50 -6.48 -11.26
CA ILE A 298 -2.67 -7.00 -9.89
C ILE A 298 -3.86 -6.34 -9.19
N GLY A 299 -4.03 -5.03 -9.36
CA GLY A 299 -5.16 -4.28 -8.80
C GLY A 299 -6.51 -4.78 -9.32
N SER A 300 -6.61 -4.96 -10.65
CA SER A 300 -7.82 -5.49 -11.29
C SER A 300 -8.11 -6.93 -10.87
N LEU A 301 -7.08 -7.78 -10.78
CA LEU A 301 -7.22 -9.16 -10.30
C LEU A 301 -7.74 -9.20 -8.85
N SER A 302 -7.16 -8.38 -7.97
CA SER A 302 -7.59 -8.33 -6.58
C SER A 302 -9.03 -7.85 -6.46
N HIS A 303 -9.41 -6.81 -7.20
CA HIS A 303 -10.80 -6.33 -7.24
C HIS A 303 -11.75 -7.42 -7.73
N LEU A 304 -11.40 -8.09 -8.84
CA LEU A 304 -12.20 -9.15 -9.45
C LEU A 304 -12.48 -10.31 -8.47
N ILE A 305 -11.44 -10.85 -7.83
CA ILE A 305 -11.56 -12.01 -6.94
C ILE A 305 -12.31 -11.63 -5.66
N ARG A 306 -12.03 -10.44 -5.09
CA ARG A 306 -12.70 -9.98 -3.87
C ARG A 306 -14.18 -9.70 -4.12
N GLY A 307 -14.52 -9.00 -5.20
CA GLY A 307 -15.91 -8.77 -5.60
C GLY A 307 -16.66 -10.08 -5.77
N ALA A 308 -16.08 -11.04 -6.50
CA ALA A 308 -16.71 -12.34 -6.71
C ALA A 308 -16.85 -13.16 -5.42
N ALA A 309 -15.93 -13.02 -4.46
CA ALA A 309 -16.04 -13.68 -3.15
C ALA A 309 -17.16 -13.07 -2.29
N LEU A 310 -17.28 -11.74 -2.27
CA LEU A 310 -18.36 -11.04 -1.57
C LEU A 310 -19.72 -11.44 -2.15
N ASP A 311 -19.88 -11.40 -3.47
CA ASP A 311 -21.10 -11.84 -4.15
C ASP A 311 -21.42 -13.32 -3.85
N ALA A 312 -20.40 -14.18 -3.79
CA ALA A 312 -20.60 -15.59 -3.49
C ALA A 312 -21.17 -15.83 -2.07
N ILE A 313 -20.76 -15.02 -1.09
CA ILE A 313 -21.32 -15.06 0.27
C ILE A 313 -22.73 -14.49 0.28
N LEU A 314 -22.92 -13.29 -0.28
CA LEU A 314 -24.21 -12.57 -0.27
C LEU A 314 -25.33 -13.32 -1.01
N THR A 315 -24.98 -14.05 -2.06
CA THR A 315 -25.93 -14.88 -2.83
C THR A 315 -26.09 -16.29 -2.27
N GLY A 316 -25.26 -16.69 -1.30
CA GLY A 316 -25.20 -18.04 -0.77
C GLY A 316 -24.65 -19.09 -1.74
N SER A 317 -24.07 -18.69 -2.88
CA SER A 317 -23.48 -19.63 -3.83
C SER A 317 -22.17 -20.24 -3.34
N GLU A 318 -21.49 -19.58 -2.39
CA GLU A 318 -20.33 -20.07 -1.63
C GLU A 318 -19.17 -20.57 -2.50
N LYS A 319 -19.09 -20.11 -3.76
CA LYS A 319 -18.00 -20.43 -4.67
C LYS A 319 -17.88 -19.40 -5.78
N ILE A 320 -16.65 -19.11 -6.18
CA ILE A 320 -16.39 -18.30 -7.37
C ILE A 320 -16.54 -19.16 -8.62
N THR A 321 -17.28 -18.65 -9.60
CA THR A 321 -17.45 -19.27 -10.93
C THR A 321 -17.07 -18.27 -12.01
N LYS A 322 -16.82 -18.75 -13.24
CA LYS A 322 -16.60 -17.86 -14.39
C LYS A 322 -17.75 -16.87 -14.61
N SER A 323 -19.00 -17.31 -14.38
CA SER A 323 -20.17 -16.43 -14.45
C SER A 323 -20.17 -15.36 -13.34
N GLY A 324 -19.84 -15.76 -12.11
CA GLY A 324 -19.74 -14.83 -10.98
C GLY A 324 -18.62 -13.80 -11.20
N LEU A 325 -17.47 -14.26 -11.71
CA LEU A 325 -16.41 -13.36 -12.15
C LEU A 325 -16.98 -12.37 -13.19
N ASN A 326 -17.65 -12.85 -14.26
CA ASN A 326 -18.19 -12.00 -15.35
C ASN A 326 -19.14 -10.90 -14.87
N ALA A 327 -19.82 -11.11 -13.75
CA ALA A 327 -20.72 -10.12 -13.17
C ALA A 327 -19.98 -8.94 -12.51
N ILE A 328 -18.72 -9.11 -12.12
CA ILE A 328 -17.94 -8.05 -11.47
C ILE A 328 -17.44 -7.04 -12.52
N PRO A 329 -17.85 -5.76 -12.43
CA PRO A 329 -17.34 -4.72 -13.32
C PRO A 329 -15.86 -4.44 -12.99
N LEU A 330 -15.03 -4.32 -14.02
CA LEU A 330 -13.66 -3.82 -13.90
C LEU A 330 -13.57 -2.46 -14.57
N ASP A 331 -12.75 -1.57 -14.02
CA ASP A 331 -12.54 -0.25 -14.61
C ASP A 331 -11.99 -0.37 -16.05
N HIS A 332 -12.42 0.56 -16.92
CA HIS A 332 -12.23 0.56 -18.38
C HIS A 332 -10.76 0.54 -18.88
N SER A 333 -9.74 0.50 -18.02
CA SER A 333 -8.38 0.18 -18.45
C SER A 333 -8.19 -1.29 -18.84
N SER A 334 -9.21 -2.13 -18.64
CA SER A 334 -9.16 -3.59 -18.87
C SER A 334 -10.03 -4.06 -20.06
N GLU A 335 -10.79 -3.17 -20.70
CA GLU A 335 -11.77 -3.52 -21.74
C GLU A 335 -11.37 -3.11 -23.16
N SER A 336 -10.15 -2.60 -23.35
CA SER A 336 -9.63 -2.19 -24.66
C SER A 336 -8.39 -3.01 -25.02
N SER A 337 -8.61 -4.20 -25.57
CA SER A 337 -7.64 -4.96 -26.36
C SER A 337 -8.37 -5.61 -27.53
#